data_AF-A0A4R5XJM9-F1
#
_entry.id   AF-A0A4R5XJM9-F1
#
_cell.length_a   1.000
_cell.length_b   1.000
_cell.length_c   1.000
_cell.angle_alpha   90.00
_cell.angle_beta   90.00
_cell.angle_gamma   90.00
#
_symmetry.space_group_name_H-M   'P 1'
#
loop_
_entity.id
_entity.type
_entity.pdbx_description
1 polymer ?
#
loop_
_entity_poly.entity_id
_entity_poly.type
_entity_poly.pdbx_seq_one_letter_code
_entity_poly.pdbx_strand_id
1 'polypeptide(L)' 'MATANVGQFVRFTRHGFEITGEVTKILERSVIVNISEDDALLLDYGTNFTVVSHENYELVKRT' A
#
# COMPACT_ATOMS: atom_id res chain seq x y z
N MET A 1 14.76 -9.19 1.29
CA MET A 1 13.68 -8.21 1.17
C MET A 1 12.49 -8.76 1.95
N ALA A 2 11.87 -7.96 2.82
CA ALA A 2 10.77 -8.43 3.64
C ALA A 2 9.46 -8.31 2.85
N THR A 3 8.79 -9.42 2.60
CA THR A 3 7.48 -9.46 1.94
C THR A 3 6.38 -9.26 2.97
N ALA A 4 5.44 -8.34 2.69
CA ALA A 4 4.27 -8.14 3.52
C ALA A 4 3.31 -9.35 3.46
N ASN A 5 2.61 -9.56 4.57
CA ASN A 5 1.52 -10.52 4.68
C ASN A 5 0.17 -9.82 4.50
N VAL A 6 -0.86 -10.57 4.10
CA VAL A 6 -2.24 -10.07 4.09
C VAL A 6 -2.64 -9.63 5.51
N GLY A 7 -3.26 -8.45 5.61
CA GLY A 7 -3.61 -7.79 6.87
C GLY A 7 -2.50 -6.93 7.48
N GLN A 8 -1.30 -6.88 6.88
CA GLN A 8 -0.25 -5.96 7.31
C GLN A 8 -0.37 -4.60 6.64
N PHE A 9 0.13 -3.59 7.32
CA PHE A 9 0.21 -2.24 6.79
C PHE A 9 1.56 -2.03 6.12
N VAL A 10 1.52 -1.50 4.90
CA VAL A 10 2.69 -1.08 4.15
C VAL A 10 2.62 0.41 3.89
N ARG A 11 3.77 1.05 3.85
CA ARG A 11 3.94 2.47 3.56
C ARG A 11 4.68 2.63 2.24
N PHE A 12 4.17 3.48 1.37
CA PHE A 12 4.74 3.71 0.05
C PHE A 12 4.54 5.15 -0.39
N THR A 13 5.37 5.61 -1.32
CA THR A 13 5.29 6.99 -1.84
C THR A 13 4.62 7.00 -3.21
N ARG A 14 3.64 7.89 -3.40
CA ARG A 14 2.93 8.07 -4.67
C ARG A 14 2.69 9.56 -4.91
N HIS A 15 3.08 10.08 -6.07
CA HIS A 15 2.98 11.52 -6.38
C HIS A 15 3.61 12.46 -5.33
N GLY A 16 4.64 11.98 -4.60
CA GLY A 16 5.30 12.72 -3.52
C GLY A 16 4.59 12.64 -2.16
N PHE A 17 3.45 11.97 -2.07
CA PHE A 17 2.73 11.72 -0.83
C PHE A 17 3.11 10.36 -0.24
N GLU A 18 3.28 10.33 1.08
CA GLU A 18 3.52 9.09 1.82
C GLU A 18 2.17 8.51 2.25
N ILE A 19 1.84 7.35 1.71
CA ILE A 19 0.55 6.70 1.87
C ILE A 19 0.74 5.40 2.64
N THR A 20 -0.19 5.11 3.55
CA THR A 20 -0.21 3.85 4.29
C THR A 20 -1.44 3.05 3.87
N GLY A 21 -1.24 1.79 3.49
CA GLY A 21 -2.33 0.90 3.08
C GLY A 21 -2.23 -0.48 3.71
N GLU A 22 -3.36 -1.12 3.90
CA GLU A 22 -3.46 -2.50 4.38
C GLU A 22 -3.37 -3.48 3.19
N VAL A 23 -2.48 -4.46 3.26
CA VAL A 23 -2.34 -5.48 2.23
C VAL A 23 -3.55 -6.41 2.24
N THR A 24 -4.30 -6.41 1.14
CA THR A 24 -5.46 -7.29 0.96
C THR A 24 -5.14 -8.51 0.11
N LYS A 25 -4.13 -8.42 -0.78
CA LYS A 25 -3.69 -9.53 -1.62
C LYS A 25 -2.20 -9.43 -1.95
N ILE A 26 -1.53 -10.58 -2.00
CA ILE A 26 -0.14 -10.68 -2.43
C ILE A 26 -0.14 -11.31 -3.84
N LEU A 27 0.64 -10.71 -4.73
CA LEU A 27 0.93 -11.18 -6.08
C LEU A 27 2.44 -11.48 -6.18
N GLU A 28 2.89 -12.13 -7.24
CA GLU A 28 4.29 -12.57 -7.36
C GLU A 28 5.32 -11.43 -7.27
N ARG A 29 4.97 -10.22 -7.71
CA ARG A 29 5.86 -9.05 -7.77
C ARG A 29 5.31 -7.81 -7.10
N SER A 30 4.12 -7.90 -6.51
CA SER A 30 3.41 -6.74 -5.97
C SER A 30 2.38 -7.15 -4.93
N VAL A 31 1.89 -6.17 -4.19
CA VAL A 31 0.76 -6.32 -3.28
C VAL A 31 -0.37 -5.42 -3.72
N ILE A 32 -1.60 -5.87 -3.53
CA ILE A 32 -2.78 -5.02 -3.56
C ILE A 32 -3.00 -4.54 -2.14
N VAL A 33 -3.10 -3.22 -2.00
CA VAL A 33 -3.32 -2.56 -0.71
C VAL A 33 -4.59 -1.75 -0.76
N ASN A 34 -5.33 -1.76 0.34
CA ASN A 34 -6.47 -0.90 0.58
C ASN A 34 -5.98 0.35 1.33
N ILE A 35 -6.22 1.53 0.75
CA ILE A 35 -5.87 2.83 1.31
C ILE A 35 -7.13 3.54 1.84
N SER A 36 -6.95 4.59 2.64
CA SER A 36 -8.07 5.39 3.12
C SER A 36 -8.78 6.09 1.95
N GLU A 37 -10.05 6.46 2.13
CA GLU A 37 -10.78 7.22 1.12
C GLU A 37 -10.17 8.61 0.90
N ASP A 38 -9.68 9.25 1.96
CA ASP A 38 -8.96 10.51 1.89
C ASP A 38 -7.68 10.39 1.04
N ASP A 39 -6.89 9.32 1.24
CA ASP A 39 -5.69 9.06 0.43
C ASP A 39 -6.05 8.77 -1.04
N ALA A 40 -7.14 8.04 -1.28
CA ALA A 40 -7.61 7.74 -2.63
C ALA A 40 -8.06 9.04 -3.34
N LEU A 41 -8.82 9.90 -2.67
CA LEU A 41 -9.23 11.21 -3.16
C LEU A 41 -8.04 12.12 -3.43
N LEU A 42 -7.04 12.11 -2.54
CA LEU A 42 -5.82 12.91 -2.68
C LEU A 42 -4.96 12.46 -3.87
N LEU A 43 -5.04 11.17 -4.24
CA LEU A 43 -4.41 10.61 -5.43
C LEU A 43 -5.30 10.68 -6.68
N ASP A 44 -6.52 11.23 -6.57
CA ASP A 44 -7.55 11.25 -7.63
C ASP A 44 -7.88 9.84 -8.16
N TYR A 45 -7.91 8.85 -7.25
CA TYR A 45 -8.24 7.46 -7.56
C TYR A 45 -9.73 7.21 -7.34
N GLY A 46 -10.39 6.63 -8.34
CA GLY A 46 -11.79 6.20 -8.21
C GLY A 46 -12.00 4.96 -7.33
N THR A 47 -10.93 4.42 -6.72
CA THR A 47 -10.99 3.24 -5.85
C THR A 47 -9.96 3.34 -4.72
N ASN A 48 -10.28 2.75 -3.58
CA ASN A 48 -9.38 2.60 -2.43
C ASN A 48 -8.32 1.51 -2.63
N PHE A 49 -8.30 0.81 -3.77
CA PHE A 49 -7.32 -0.24 -4.03
C PHE A 49 -6.21 0.26 -4.92
N THR A 50 -4.97 -0.01 -4.54
CA THR A 50 -3.80 0.30 -5.34
C THR A 50 -2.80 -0.84 -5.33
N VAL A 51 -2.02 -0.93 -6.41
CA VAL A 51 -1.01 -1.96 -6.60
C VAL A 51 0.37 -1.37 -6.34
N VAL A 52 1.11 -2.00 -5.43
CA VAL A 52 2.43 -1.54 -5.01
C VAL A 52 3.45 -2.67 -5.20
N SER A 53 4.57 -2.39 -5.88
CA SER A 53 5.65 -3.36 -6.06
C SER A 53 6.29 -3.69 -4.71
N HIS A 54 6.76 -4.94 -4.53
CA HIS A 54 7.57 -5.33 -3.37
C HIS A 54 8.83 -4.48 -3.18
N GLU A 55 9.28 -3.79 -4.22
CA GLU A 55 10.45 -2.92 -4.19
C GLU A 55 10.13 -1.49 -3.74
N ASN A 56 8.85 -1.11 -3.72
CA ASN A 56 8.40 0.28 -3.55
C ASN A 56 7.58 0.51 -2.27
N TYR A 57 7.69 -0.38 -1.27
CA TYR A 57 7.05 -0.18 0.03
C TYR A 57 7.92 -0.61 1.21
N GLU A 58 7.57 -0.09 2.38
CA GLU A 58 8.13 -0.44 3.68
C GLU A 58 7.05 -1.05 4.58
N LEU A 59 7.43 -2.04 5.41
CA LEU A 59 6.52 -2.62 6.39
C LEU A 59 6.35 -1.70 7.59
N VAL A 60 5.11 -1.35 7.92
CA VAL A 60 4.80 -0.62 9.15
C VAL A 60 4.69 -1.61 10.30
N LYS A 61 5.74 -1.69 11.14
CA LYS A 61 5.66 -2.45 12.40
C LYS A 61 4.80 -1.66 13.39
N ARG A 62 3.70 -2.25 13.86
CA ARG A 62 3.06 -1.78 15.09
C ARG A 62 3.98 -2.18 16.26
N THR A 63 4.52 -1.18 16.96
CA THR A 63 5.29 -1.39 18.19
C THR A 63 4.37 -1.54 19.38
#